data_AF-A0A1H4EP17-F1
#
_entry.id   AF-A0A1H4EP17-F1
#
_cell.length_a   1.000
_cell.length_b   1.000
_cell.length_c   1.000
_cell.angle_alpha   90.00
_cell.angle_beta   90.00
_cell.angle_gamma   90.00
#
_symmetry.space_group_name_H-M   'P 1'
#
loop_
_entity.id
_entity.type
_entity.pdbx_description
1 polymer ?
#
loop_
_entity_poly.entity_id
_entity_poly.type
_entity_poly.pdbx_seq_one_letter_code
_entity_poly.pdbx_strand_id
1 'polypeptide(L)'
;MERKRYIPDIVAPRYQLRVRDLAPGHYLHVRCDGCRRIALIEAAELARKAPEYSRIIELAKSIHCVRCPAGTPANWSIYREE
;
A
#
# COMPACT_ATOMS: atom_id res chain seq x y z
N MET A 1 25.03 -1.21 5.34
CA MET A 1 23.67 -1.16 4.78
C MET A 1 22.86 -2.25 5.45
N GLU A 2 22.13 -1.90 6.51
CA GLU A 2 21.21 -2.83 7.16
C GLU A 2 20.10 -3.21 6.19
N ARG A 3 19.84 -4.51 6.03
CA ARG A 3 18.74 -5.00 5.20
C ARG A 3 17.45 -4.79 5.98
N LYS A 4 16.71 -3.73 5.67
CA LYS A 4 15.34 -3.52 6.15
C LYS A 4 14.51 -4.77 5.82
N ARG A 5 13.94 -5.40 6.84
CA ARG A 5 13.05 -6.55 6.69
C ARG A 5 11.61 -6.06 6.79
N TYR A 6 10.76 -6.59 5.92
CA TYR A 6 9.35 -6.23 5.87
C TYR A 6 8.52 -7.48 6.15
N ILE A 7 7.65 -7.42 7.14
CA ILE A 7 6.77 -8.54 7.53
C ILE A 7 5.33 -8.18 7.15
N PRO A 8 4.56 -9.08 6.50
CA PRO A 8 3.15 -8.86 6.26
C PRO A 8 2.41 -8.61 7.57
N ASP A 9 1.61 -7.54 7.64
CA ASP A 9 0.80 -7.20 8.80
C ASP A 9 -0.69 -7.21 8.42
N ILE A 10 -1.53 -7.80 9.28
CA ILE A 10 -2.98 -7.88 9.11
C ILE A 10 -3.64 -6.98 10.16
N VAL A 11 -3.72 -5.69 9.85
CA VAL A 11 -4.20 -4.67 10.78
C VAL A 11 -5.75 -4.68 10.92
N ALA A 12 -6.47 -5.08 9.85
CA ALA A 12 -7.93 -5.15 9.81
C ALA A 12 -8.41 -5.91 8.55
N PRO A 13 -9.71 -6.24 8.40
CA PRO A 13 -10.25 -6.66 7.12
C PRO A 13 -9.93 -5.62 6.03
N ARG A 14 -9.39 -6.08 4.91
CA ARG A 14 -8.84 -5.23 3.83
C ARG A 14 -9.80 -4.14 3.33
N TYR A 15 -11.10 -4.41 3.36
CA TYR A 15 -12.13 -3.48 2.89
C TYR A 15 -12.51 -2.39 3.91
N GLN A 16 -12.13 -2.55 5.19
CA GLN A 16 -12.41 -1.58 6.26
C GLN A 16 -11.21 -0.68 6.57
N LEU A 17 -10.00 -1.08 6.18
CA LEU A 17 -8.77 -0.38 6.51
C LEU A 17 -8.73 1.04 5.92
N ARG A 18 -8.42 2.02 6.76
CA ARG A 18 -8.28 3.43 6.43
C ARG A 18 -6.85 3.91 6.63
N VAL A 19 -6.56 5.10 6.11
CA VAL A 19 -5.25 5.75 6.26
C VAL A 19 -4.87 5.91 7.74
N ARG A 20 -5.80 6.35 8.60
CA ARG A 20 -5.55 6.51 10.04
C ARG A 20 -5.21 5.22 10.79
N ASP A 21 -5.56 4.06 10.23
CA ASP A 21 -5.33 2.77 10.87
C ASP A 21 -3.88 2.30 10.63
N LEU A 22 -3.11 2.98 9.76
CA LEU A 22 -1.70 2.70 9.52
C LEU A 22 -0.80 3.54 10.43
N ALA A 23 -0.14 2.91 11.39
CA ALA A 23 0.83 3.57 12.26
C ALA A 23 2.17 3.86 11.51
N PRO A 24 3.00 4.79 12.00
CA PRO A 24 4.37 4.97 11.51
C PRO A 24 5.13 3.63 11.45
N GLY A 25 5.92 3.41 10.41
CA GLY A 25 6.61 2.13 10.15
C GLY A 25 5.79 1.11 9.36
N HIS A 26 4.51 1.39 9.07
CA HIS A 26 3.72 0.60 8.11
C HIS A 26 3.93 1.08 6.67
N TYR A 27 3.83 0.13 5.76
CA TYR A 27 4.01 0.30 4.33
C TYR A 27 2.84 -0.36 3.59
N LEU A 28 2.23 0.39 2.67
CA LEU A 28 1.34 -0.18 1.67
C LEU A 28 2.20 -0.75 0.53
N HIS A 29 2.21 -2.06 0.43
CA HIS A 29 2.87 -2.80 -0.64
C HIS A 29 1.87 -3.02 -1.78
N VAL A 30 2.09 -2.38 -2.92
CA VAL A 30 1.25 -2.50 -4.12
C VAL A 30 2.04 -3.22 -5.21
N ARG A 31 1.52 -4.34 -5.68
CA ARG A 31 2.10 -5.16 -6.75
C ARG A 31 1.19 -5.13 -7.97
N CYS A 32 1.76 -4.75 -9.11
CA CYS A 32 1.07 -4.86 -10.39
C CYS A 32 0.96 -6.32 -10.81
N ASP A 33 -0.24 -6.81 -11.13
CA ASP A 33 -0.41 -8.21 -11.54
C ASP A 33 0.11 -8.49 -12.95
N GLY A 34 0.18 -7.46 -13.82
CA GLY A 34 0.72 -7.59 -15.18
C GLY A 34 2.25 -7.72 -15.22
N CYS A 35 2.98 -6.74 -14.67
CA CYS A 35 4.45 -6.71 -14.75
C CYS A 35 5.18 -7.10 -13.46
N ARG A 36 4.45 -7.45 -12.38
CA ARG A 36 4.98 -7.83 -11.07
C ARG A 36 5.84 -6.78 -10.36
N ARG A 37 5.91 -5.54 -10.86
CA ARG A 37 6.58 -4.44 -10.15
C ARG A 37 5.87 -4.13 -8.85
N ILE A 38 6.66 -3.75 -7.85
CA ILE A 38 6.22 -3.42 -6.51
C ILE A 38 6.48 -1.94 -6.26
N ALA A 39 5.50 -1.27 -5.66
CA ALA A 39 5.64 0.02 -5.02
C ALA A 39 5.40 -0.16 -3.52
N LEU A 40 6.29 0.41 -2.71
CA LEU A 40 6.14 0.51 -1.27
C LEU A 40 5.83 1.97 -0.95
N ILE A 41 4.70 2.22 -0.30
CA ILE A 41 4.27 3.57 0.06
C ILE A 41 4.17 3.63 1.58
N GLU A 42 4.91 4.56 2.18
CA GLU A 42 4.91 4.74 3.64
C GLU A 42 3.56 5.24 4.16
N ALA A 43 3.16 4.79 5.34
CA ALA A 43 1.96 5.28 6.03
C ALA A 43 1.97 6.82 6.18
N ALA A 44 3.13 7.40 6.50
CA ALA A 44 3.30 8.84 6.59
C ALA A 44 3.15 9.56 5.24
N GLU A 45 3.46 8.89 4.12
CA GLU A 45 3.21 9.44 2.79
C GLU A 45 1.72 9.36 2.43
N LEU A 46 1.05 8.25 2.76
CA LEU A 46 -0.39 8.10 2.59
C LEU A 46 -1.17 9.16 3.37
N ALA A 47 -0.82 9.39 4.64
CA ALA A 47 -1.43 10.42 5.48
C ALA A 47 -1.24 11.85 4.94
N ARG A 48 -0.14 12.11 4.24
CA ARG A 48 0.11 13.42 3.59
C ARG A 48 -0.69 13.62 2.30
N LYS A 49 -0.99 12.53 1.58
CA LYS A 49 -1.62 12.57 0.25
C LYS A 49 -3.14 12.33 0.28
N ALA A 50 -3.65 11.71 1.33
CA ALA A 50 -5.05 11.33 1.43
C ALA A 50 -5.63 11.63 2.81
N PRO A 51 -6.92 12.02 2.91
CA PRO A 51 -7.59 12.18 4.20
C PRO A 51 -7.55 10.90 5.04
N GLU A 52 -7.44 11.06 6.35
CA GLU A 52 -7.36 9.98 7.35
C GLU A 52 -8.50 8.95 7.29
N TYR A 53 -9.70 9.40 6.88
CA TYR A 53 -10.88 8.55 6.74
C TYR A 53 -10.93 7.77 5.41
N SER A 54 -10.02 8.05 4.47
CA SER A 54 -9.97 7.39 3.17
C SER A 54 -9.63 5.92 3.32
N ARG A 55 -10.33 5.07 2.57
CA ARG A 55 -10.07 3.63 2.59
C ARG A 55 -8.84 3.30 1.75
N ILE A 56 -7.97 2.45 2.26
CA ILE A 56 -6.76 1.98 1.57
C ILE A 56 -7.10 1.30 0.24
N ILE A 57 -8.21 0.55 0.19
CA ILE A 57 -8.64 -0.11 -1.05
C ILE A 57 -8.93 0.88 -2.19
N GLU A 58 -9.51 2.05 -1.88
CA GLU A 58 -9.82 3.07 -2.90
C GLU A 58 -8.54 3.77 -3.36
N LEU A 59 -7.60 4.02 -2.44
CA LEU A 59 -6.27 4.54 -2.76
C LEU A 59 -5.47 3.54 -3.61
N ALA A 60 -5.54 2.24 -3.30
CA ALA A 60 -4.86 1.22 -4.07
C ALA A 60 -5.41 1.10 -5.51
N LYS A 61 -6.72 1.30 -5.70
CA LYS A 61 -7.36 1.29 -7.03
C LYS A 61 -6.92 2.46 -7.92
N SER A 62 -6.56 3.61 -7.34
CA SER A 62 -6.08 4.76 -8.11
C SER A 62 -4.60 4.64 -8.50
N ILE A 63 -3.88 3.66 -7.97
CA ILE A 63 -2.48 3.42 -8.32
C ILE A 63 -2.42 2.66 -9.65
N HIS A 64 -1.83 3.30 -10.64
CA HIS A 64 -1.62 2.72 -11.96
C HIS A 64 -0.15 2.39 -12.19
N CYS A 65 0.11 1.22 -12.78
CA CYS A 65 1.46 0.86 -13.17
C CYS A 65 1.85 1.65 -14.43
N VAL A 66 2.92 2.43 -14.34
CA VAL A 66 3.43 3.24 -15.47
C VAL A 66 3.87 2.43 -16.70
N ARG A 67 4.10 1.12 -16.55
CA ARG A 67 4.52 0.23 -17.64
C ARG A 67 3.40 -0.61 -18.24
N CYS A 68 2.33 -0.85 -17.49
CA CYS A 68 1.23 -1.65 -17.99
C CYS A 68 0.13 -0.73 -18.54
N PRO A 69 -0.66 -1.20 -19.50
CA PRO A 69 -1.85 -0.47 -19.93
C PRO A 69 -2.79 -0.21 -18.74
N ALA A 70 -3.49 0.92 -18.80
CA ALA A 70 -4.46 1.33 -17.80
C ALA A 70 -5.49 0.21 -17.55
N GLY A 71 -5.87 0.01 -16.28
CA GLY A 71 -6.82 -1.03 -15.88
C GLY A 71 -6.20 -2.39 -15.51
N THR A 72 -4.88 -2.54 -15.60
CA THR A 72 -4.23 -3.74 -15.03
C THR A 72 -4.45 -3.78 -13.51
N PRO A 73 -5.06 -4.85 -12.96
CA PRO A 73 -5.31 -4.94 -11.53
C PRO A 73 -4.00 -4.88 -10.75
N ALA A 74 -4.06 -4.20 -9.61
CA ALA A 74 -2.97 -4.13 -8.65
C ALA A 74 -3.43 -4.80 -7.36
N ASN A 75 -2.70 -5.84 -6.96
CA ASN A 75 -2.88 -6.43 -5.64
C ASN A 75 -2.09 -5.59 -4.63
N TRP A 76 -2.57 -5.52 -3.41
CA TRP A 76 -1.90 -4.78 -2.35
C TRP A 76 -1.81 -5.60 -1.06
N SER A 77 -0.99 -5.20 -0.10
CA SER A 77 -0.88 -5.77 1.23
C SER A 77 -0.26 -4.74 2.15
N ILE A 78 -0.42 -4.90 3.47
CA ILE A 78 0.27 -4.05 4.45
C ILE A 78 1.49 -4.81 4.95
N TYR A 79 2.60 -4.11 5.07
CA TYR A 79 3.82 -4.60 5.69
C TYR A 79 4.22 -3.63 6.81
N ARG A 80 4.96 -4.15 7.78
CA ARG A 80 5.68 -3.34 8.77
C ARG A 80 7.17 -3.56 8.62
N GLU A 81 7.96 -2.52 8.86
CA GLU A 81 9.41 -2.65 9.04
C GLU A 81 9.68 -3.35 10.39
N GLU A 82 10.57 -4.35 10.37
CA GLU A 82 11.04 -5.09 11.57
C GLU A 82 11.96 -4.25 12.45
#